data_AF-A0A0F8YAH6-F1
#
_entry.id   AF-A0A0F8YAH6-F1
#
_cell.length_a   1.000
_cell.length_b   1.000
_cell.length_c   1.000
_cell.angle_alpha   90.00
_cell.angle_beta   90.00
_cell.angle_gamma   90.00
#
_symmetry.space_group_name_H-M   'P 1'
#
loop_
_entity.id
_entity.type
_entity.pdbx_description
1 polymer ?
#
loop_
_entity_poly.entity_id
_entity_poly.type
_entity_poly.pdbx_seq_one_letter_code
_entity_poly.pdbx_strand_id
1 'polypeptide(L)'
;RPFTLIGATTRAGLLSAPLRDRFQMREHLDFYSVDELAEIAARSAKKLRMPLDEKSAREIAVRSRGTPRLANNRLRWVRDYATSTAGGKVTFRIVLGGTERRRGPVTVSARVVGVDGRRAAGRAEATIQAGGAGADLTVRVRGAKLWTPLQPNLYRAELTGRLGPKICDRVAFRFGMRRIHVRRGRYRLNGKPLWFRGSNLVFEWQWGGPGGIFNRNVKRYLIDEARRMNLNCFRTHTIPPPAQWLDVADEHGMMIWAELPVLYNNRNFKFTPAEFEVFHKHALLDSAGWVTKLWNHPSVAMWVLSNESRDDNKWESGPFYERLAGMVVAHGFNAVLKPDAWCASHVADHCVKHKNESKSVRRKLKKKATSGRKR
;
A
#
# COMPACT_ATOMS: atom_id res chain seq x y z
N ARG A 1 36.15 -32.88 7.83
CA ARG A 1 36.73 -31.59 7.36
C ARG A 1 35.59 -30.67 6.94
N PRO A 2 35.56 -29.38 7.35
CA PRO A 2 34.60 -28.44 6.80
C PRO A 2 34.92 -28.16 5.32
N PHE A 3 33.89 -28.00 4.49
CA PHE A 3 34.02 -27.54 3.11
C PHE A 3 33.20 -26.26 2.93
N THR A 4 33.68 -25.38 2.05
CA THR A 4 33.02 -24.10 1.76
C THR A 4 32.52 -24.12 0.32
N LEU A 5 31.20 -24.07 0.16
CA LEU A 5 30.55 -23.93 -1.14
C LEU A 5 30.31 -22.45 -1.45
N ILE A 6 30.83 -21.97 -2.57
CA ILE A 6 30.59 -20.60 -3.06
C ILE A 6 29.68 -20.69 -4.29
N GLY A 7 28.43 -20.26 -4.15
CA GLY A 7 27.47 -20.17 -5.26
C GLY A 7 27.46 -18.77 -5.88
N ALA A 8 27.80 -18.64 -7.16
CA ALA A 8 27.72 -17.40 -7.92
C ALA A 8 26.65 -17.50 -9.02
N THR A 9 25.86 -16.44 -9.23
CA THR A 9 24.78 -16.39 -10.26
C THR A 9 25.25 -15.87 -11.62
N THR A 10 26.56 -15.70 -11.79
CA THR A 10 27.16 -15.23 -13.03
C THR A 10 27.20 -16.37 -14.05
N ARG A 11 26.83 -16.10 -15.30
CA ARG A 11 27.13 -17.02 -16.41
C ARG A 11 28.64 -17.27 -16.39
N ALA A 12 29.10 -18.51 -16.53
CA ALA A 12 30.52 -18.85 -16.45
C ALA A 12 31.42 -18.04 -17.43
N GLY A 13 30.84 -17.52 -18.51
CA GLY A 13 31.49 -16.62 -19.47
C GLY A 13 31.70 -15.17 -18.98
N LEU A 14 31.10 -14.76 -17.87
CA LEU A 14 31.25 -13.43 -17.26
C LEU A 14 32.36 -13.38 -16.19
N LEU A 15 32.99 -14.53 -15.88
CA LEU A 15 34.15 -14.60 -15.00
C LEU A 15 35.43 -14.52 -15.82
N SER A 16 36.39 -13.72 -15.37
CA SER A 16 37.73 -13.71 -15.97
C SER A 16 38.38 -15.08 -15.83
N ALA A 17 39.20 -15.48 -16.82
CA ALA A 17 39.89 -16.77 -16.80
C ALA A 17 40.67 -17.03 -15.49
N PRO A 18 41.44 -16.06 -14.94
CA PRO A 18 42.18 -16.27 -13.70
C PRO A 18 41.31 -16.55 -12.46
N LEU A 19 40.10 -15.99 -12.41
CA LEU A 19 39.17 -16.22 -11.29
C LEU A 19 38.41 -17.54 -11.47
N ARG A 20 38.05 -17.89 -12.71
CA ARG A 20 37.34 -19.13 -13.05
C ARG A 20 38.20 -20.38 -12.83
N ASP A 21 39.50 -20.29 -13.05
CA ASP A 21 40.43 -21.42 -12.89
C ASP A 21 40.76 -21.74 -11.42
N ARG A 22 40.42 -20.84 -10.49
CA ARG A 22 40.51 -21.10 -9.04
C ARG A 22 39.41 -22.03 -8.50
N PHE A 23 38.37 -22.30 -9.29
CA PHE A 23 37.30 -23.23 -8.93
C PHE A 23 37.51 -24.58 -9.63
N GLN A 24 38.03 -25.57 -8.89
CA GLN A 24 38.35 -26.91 -9.41
C GLN A 24 37.12 -27.76 -9.71
N MET A 25 36.03 -27.57 -8.96
CA MET A 25 34.74 -28.23 -9.19
C MET A 25 33.80 -27.23 -9.86
N ARG A 26 33.31 -27.59 -11.05
CA ARG A 26 32.42 -26.75 -11.87
C ARG A 26 31.15 -27.53 -12.17
N GLU A 27 30.15 -27.36 -11.33
CA GLU A 27 28.83 -27.95 -11.54
C GLU A 27 27.89 -26.95 -12.22
N HIS A 28 27.21 -27.39 -13.27
CA HIS A 28 26.16 -26.62 -13.91
C HIS A 28 24.81 -27.07 -13.36
N LEU A 29 24.03 -26.12 -12.83
CA LEU A 29 22.65 -26.39 -12.44
C LEU A 29 21.75 -26.16 -13.64
N ASP A 30 21.18 -27.23 -14.16
CA ASP A 30 20.22 -27.15 -15.26
C ASP A 30 18.89 -26.54 -14.80
N PHE A 31 18.14 -26.03 -15.77
CA PHE A 31 16.78 -25.58 -15.53
C PHE A 31 15.91 -26.77 -15.18
N TYR A 32 14.99 -26.56 -14.24
CA TYR A 32 14.01 -27.58 -13.87
C TYR A 32 13.09 -27.86 -15.06
N SER A 33 12.84 -29.13 -15.30
CA SER A 33 11.84 -29.59 -16.25
C SER A 33 10.43 -29.14 -15.85
N VAL A 34 9.49 -29.19 -16.80
CA VAL A 34 8.08 -28.87 -16.53
C VAL A 34 7.50 -29.79 -15.45
N ASP A 35 7.88 -31.07 -15.45
CA ASP A 35 7.34 -32.05 -14.51
C ASP A 35 7.88 -31.83 -13.09
N GLU A 36 9.17 -31.53 -12.94
CA GLU A 36 9.75 -31.16 -11.64
C GLU A 36 9.15 -29.84 -11.12
N LEU A 37 8.92 -28.85 -11.99
CA LEU A 37 8.25 -27.61 -11.62
C LEU A 37 6.79 -27.81 -11.22
N ALA A 38 6.08 -28.74 -11.87
CA ALA A 38 4.71 -29.09 -11.52
C ALA A 38 4.66 -29.78 -10.14
N GLU A 39 5.59 -30.67 -9.85
CA GLU A 39 5.74 -31.31 -8.54
C GLU A 39 6.05 -30.27 -7.45
N ILE A 40 6.95 -29.31 -7.73
CA ILE A 40 7.24 -28.19 -6.84
C ILE A 40 5.98 -27.36 -6.57
N ALA A 41 5.20 -27.02 -7.60
CA ALA A 41 3.95 -26.28 -7.45
C ALA A 41 2.93 -27.06 -6.61
N ALA A 42 2.75 -28.36 -6.86
CA ALA A 42 1.84 -29.21 -6.10
C ALA A 42 2.24 -29.33 -4.61
N ARG A 43 3.54 -29.53 -4.32
CA ARG A 43 4.05 -29.55 -2.94
C ARG A 43 3.84 -28.21 -2.25
N SER A 44 4.09 -27.10 -2.94
CA SER A 44 3.82 -25.76 -2.41
C SER A 44 2.33 -25.51 -2.19
N ALA A 45 1.44 -26.03 -3.03
CA ALA A 45 -0.01 -25.91 -2.87
C ALA A 45 -0.49 -26.62 -1.60
N LYS A 46 0.03 -27.83 -1.31
CA LYS A 46 -0.21 -28.54 -0.05
C LYS A 46 0.21 -27.70 1.16
N LYS A 47 1.41 -27.10 1.13
CA LYS A 47 1.89 -26.19 2.19
C LYS A 47 1.00 -24.95 2.35
N LEU A 48 0.41 -24.46 1.25
CA LEU A 48 -0.53 -23.34 1.25
C LEU A 48 -1.98 -23.75 1.59
N ARG A 49 -2.24 -25.03 1.83
CA ARG A 49 -3.57 -25.61 2.10
C ARG A 49 -4.58 -25.23 1.01
N MET A 50 -4.17 -25.31 -0.24
CA MET A 50 -5.04 -25.08 -1.39
C MET A 50 -5.14 -26.34 -2.25
N PRO A 51 -6.33 -26.69 -2.76
CA PRO A 51 -6.43 -27.70 -3.80
C PRO A 51 -5.75 -27.18 -5.08
N LEU A 52 -5.00 -28.05 -5.74
CA LEU A 52 -4.39 -27.81 -7.03
C LEU A 52 -4.42 -29.12 -7.81
N ASP A 53 -5.16 -29.17 -8.91
CA ASP A 53 -5.18 -30.32 -9.80
C ASP A 53 -3.92 -30.37 -10.67
N GLU A 54 -3.64 -31.54 -11.24
CA GLU A 54 -2.44 -31.81 -12.03
C GLU A 54 -2.33 -30.93 -13.27
N LYS A 55 -3.44 -30.66 -13.97
CA LYS A 55 -3.47 -29.80 -15.17
C LYS A 55 -3.08 -28.37 -14.80
N SER A 56 -3.63 -27.84 -13.70
CA SER A 56 -3.28 -26.52 -13.18
C SER A 56 -1.82 -26.42 -12.72
N ALA A 57 -1.28 -27.47 -12.11
CA ALA A 57 0.13 -27.52 -11.71
C ALA A 57 1.07 -27.47 -12.92
N ARG A 58 0.76 -28.25 -13.97
CA ARG A 58 1.52 -28.27 -15.23
C ARG A 58 1.44 -26.92 -15.95
N GLU A 59 0.27 -26.29 -15.96
CA GLU A 59 0.06 -24.98 -16.58
C GLU A 59 0.90 -23.87 -15.92
N ILE A 60 1.02 -23.92 -14.58
CA ILE A 60 1.94 -23.08 -13.81
C ILE A 60 3.38 -23.36 -14.21
N ALA A 61 3.77 -24.64 -14.29
CA ALA A 61 5.14 -25.07 -14.58
C ALA A 61 5.63 -24.61 -15.95
N VAL A 62 4.85 -24.82 -17.02
CA VAL A 62 5.19 -24.38 -18.40
C VAL A 62 5.51 -22.88 -18.45
N ARG A 63 4.82 -22.07 -17.67
CA ARG A 63 4.98 -20.60 -17.66
C ARG A 63 6.06 -20.08 -16.72
N SER A 64 6.79 -20.97 -16.05
CA SER A 64 7.76 -20.65 -15.00
C SER A 64 9.21 -20.64 -15.47
N ARG A 65 9.44 -20.82 -16.77
CA ARG A 65 10.75 -20.63 -17.43
C ARG A 65 11.89 -21.39 -16.73
N GLY A 66 11.66 -22.65 -16.36
CA GLY A 66 12.69 -23.47 -15.73
C GLY A 66 13.04 -23.10 -14.28
N THR A 67 12.34 -22.14 -13.68
CA THR A 67 12.72 -21.60 -12.36
C THR A 67 11.66 -21.89 -11.28
N PRO A 68 12.00 -22.62 -10.21
CA PRO A 68 11.09 -22.93 -9.09
C PRO A 68 10.47 -21.67 -8.45
N ARG A 69 11.24 -20.58 -8.43
CA ARG A 69 10.81 -19.30 -7.89
C ARG A 69 9.62 -18.71 -8.66
N LEU A 70 9.64 -18.78 -10.00
CA LEU A 70 8.53 -18.30 -10.82
C LEU A 70 7.30 -19.20 -10.68
N ALA A 71 7.48 -20.53 -10.56
CA ALA A 71 6.40 -21.48 -10.32
C ALA A 71 5.68 -21.19 -9.00
N ASN A 72 6.44 -21.03 -7.91
CA ASN A 72 5.89 -20.69 -6.60
C ASN A 72 5.21 -19.30 -6.58
N ASN A 73 5.74 -18.35 -7.36
CA ASN A 73 5.10 -17.05 -7.50
C ASN A 73 3.74 -17.17 -8.21
N ARG A 74 3.70 -17.82 -9.38
CA ARG A 74 2.46 -18.03 -10.14
C ARG A 74 1.40 -18.80 -9.37
N LEU A 75 1.79 -19.82 -8.61
CA LEU A 75 0.87 -20.56 -7.73
C LEU A 75 0.20 -19.64 -6.71
N ARG A 76 0.99 -18.77 -6.04
CA ARG A 76 0.46 -17.76 -5.13
C ARG A 76 -0.48 -16.80 -5.85
N TRP A 77 -0.24 -16.51 -7.14
CA TRP A 77 -1.13 -15.68 -7.95
C TRP A 77 -2.48 -16.34 -8.22
N VAL A 78 -2.49 -17.60 -8.62
CA VAL A 78 -3.73 -18.36 -8.86
C VAL A 78 -4.56 -18.44 -7.58
N ARG A 79 -3.93 -18.72 -6.45
CA ARG A 79 -4.58 -18.69 -5.13
C ARG A 79 -5.15 -17.30 -4.81
N ASP A 80 -4.34 -16.28 -5.01
CA ASP A 80 -4.70 -14.90 -4.68
C ASP A 80 -5.84 -14.36 -5.56
N TYR A 81 -6.01 -14.90 -6.76
CA TYR A 81 -7.19 -14.69 -7.57
C TYR A 81 -8.43 -15.43 -7.03
N ALA A 82 -8.33 -16.77 -6.92
CA ALA A 82 -9.45 -17.65 -6.64
C ALA A 82 -10.16 -17.37 -5.31
N THR A 83 -9.44 -16.87 -4.30
CA THR A 83 -9.99 -16.62 -2.96
C THR A 83 -10.29 -15.14 -2.66
N SER A 84 -10.30 -14.27 -3.68
CA SER A 84 -10.57 -12.84 -3.49
C SER A 84 -12.07 -12.53 -3.57
N THR A 85 -12.68 -11.98 -2.51
CA THR A 85 -14.11 -11.60 -2.49
C THR A 85 -14.28 -10.13 -2.10
N ALA A 86 -14.95 -9.35 -2.96
CA ALA A 86 -15.29 -7.95 -2.70
C ALA A 86 -16.75 -7.83 -2.23
N GLY A 87 -17.01 -6.92 -1.27
CA GLY A 87 -18.39 -6.53 -0.91
C GLY A 87 -19.08 -5.66 -1.96
N GLY A 88 -18.43 -5.36 -3.09
CA GLY A 88 -19.01 -4.67 -4.24
C GLY A 88 -19.57 -3.28 -3.93
N LYS A 89 -19.03 -2.57 -2.94
CA LYS A 89 -19.46 -1.21 -2.57
C LYS A 89 -18.24 -0.31 -2.46
N VAL A 90 -18.32 0.86 -3.07
CA VAL A 90 -17.37 1.96 -2.89
C VAL A 90 -18.12 3.17 -2.36
N THR A 91 -17.57 3.83 -1.35
CA THR A 91 -18.14 5.03 -0.76
C THR A 91 -17.22 6.20 -1.03
N PHE A 92 -17.74 7.24 -1.68
CA PHE A 92 -17.07 8.50 -1.92
C PHE A 92 -17.54 9.50 -0.89
N ARG A 93 -16.61 9.96 -0.04
CA ARG A 93 -16.87 11.08 0.86
C ARG A 93 -16.58 12.38 0.14
N ILE A 94 -17.62 13.18 -0.07
CA ILE A 94 -17.53 14.46 -0.76
C ILE A 94 -17.66 15.57 0.26
N VAL A 95 -16.67 16.46 0.30
CA VAL A 95 -16.69 17.67 1.11
C VAL A 95 -16.73 18.87 0.17
N LEU A 96 -17.62 19.81 0.46
CA LEU A 96 -17.76 21.03 -0.34
C LEU A 96 -16.82 22.10 0.23
N GLY A 97 -15.82 22.51 -0.56
CA GLY A 97 -14.94 23.65 -0.25
C GLY A 97 -15.24 24.90 -1.09
N GLY A 98 -14.48 25.98 -0.90
CA GLY A 98 -14.58 27.21 -1.69
C GLY A 98 -14.79 28.47 -0.85
N THR A 99 -14.46 29.62 -1.43
CA THR A 99 -14.51 30.94 -0.77
C THR A 99 -15.89 31.60 -0.84
N GLU A 100 -16.77 31.16 -1.75
CA GLU A 100 -18.07 31.77 -1.96
C GLU A 100 -19.19 31.08 -1.16
N ARG A 101 -20.05 31.91 -0.55
CA ARG A 101 -21.20 31.43 0.21
C ARG A 101 -22.30 30.96 -0.75
N ARG A 102 -22.60 29.67 -0.71
CA ARG A 102 -23.59 29.03 -1.59
C ARG A 102 -25.02 29.35 -1.14
N ARG A 103 -25.89 29.70 -2.10
CA ARG A 103 -27.31 30.02 -1.83
C ARG A 103 -28.27 28.87 -2.11
N GLY A 104 -27.84 27.78 -2.75
CA GLY A 104 -28.70 26.65 -3.15
C GLY A 104 -28.06 25.27 -2.97
N PRO A 105 -28.87 24.19 -3.08
CA PRO A 105 -28.41 22.82 -2.92
C PRO A 105 -27.51 22.38 -4.08
N VAL A 106 -26.52 21.54 -3.78
CA VAL A 106 -25.60 20.98 -4.78
C VAL A 106 -25.88 19.50 -4.97
N THR A 107 -26.25 19.12 -6.19
CA THR A 107 -26.36 17.72 -6.60
C THR A 107 -24.98 17.21 -6.96
N VAL A 108 -24.55 16.15 -6.29
CA VAL A 108 -23.29 15.46 -6.55
C VAL A 108 -23.59 14.09 -7.11
N SER A 109 -22.97 13.77 -8.24
CA SER A 109 -23.13 12.50 -8.93
C SER A 109 -21.77 11.80 -9.03
N ALA A 110 -21.76 10.49 -8.83
CA ALA A 110 -20.59 9.64 -8.94
C ALA A 110 -20.86 8.55 -9.99
N ARG A 111 -19.97 8.43 -10.97
CA ARG A 111 -19.93 7.33 -11.93
C ARG A 111 -18.62 6.57 -11.73
N VAL A 112 -18.73 5.25 -11.60
CA VAL A 112 -17.57 4.35 -11.54
C VAL A 112 -17.44 3.67 -12.89
N VAL A 113 -16.32 3.87 -13.57
CA VAL A 113 -15.95 3.14 -14.79
C VAL A 113 -15.21 1.87 -14.37
N GLY A 114 -15.59 0.75 -14.98
CA GLY A 114 -15.02 -0.57 -14.72
C GLY A 114 -13.54 -0.67 -15.11
N VAL A 115 -12.92 -1.78 -14.71
CA VAL A 115 -11.51 -2.08 -15.00
C VAL A 115 -11.20 -2.23 -16.49
N ASP A 116 -12.22 -2.44 -17.33
CA ASP A 116 -12.10 -2.50 -18.78
C ASP A 116 -12.00 -1.11 -19.44
N GLY A 117 -12.16 -0.05 -18.64
CA GLY A 117 -12.09 1.34 -19.07
C GLY A 117 -13.26 1.81 -19.94
N ARG A 118 -14.27 0.97 -20.21
CA ARG A 118 -15.31 1.26 -21.20
C ARG A 118 -16.69 1.39 -20.57
N ARG A 119 -17.07 0.47 -19.67
CA ARG A 119 -18.44 0.41 -19.14
C ARG A 119 -18.54 1.00 -17.74
N ALA A 120 -19.64 1.70 -17.48
CA ALA A 120 -19.96 2.12 -16.12
C ALA A 120 -20.27 0.88 -15.28
N ALA A 121 -19.49 0.65 -14.23
CA ALA A 121 -19.67 -0.44 -13.29
C ALA A 121 -20.68 -0.10 -12.17
N GLY A 122 -21.01 1.19 -12.02
CA GLY A 122 -22.06 1.67 -11.13
C GLY A 122 -22.20 3.20 -11.16
N ARG A 123 -23.32 3.72 -10.65
CA ARG A 123 -23.57 5.16 -10.45
C ARG A 123 -24.30 5.40 -9.12
N ALA A 124 -24.15 6.59 -8.57
CA ALA A 124 -24.92 7.09 -7.44
C ALA A 124 -25.04 8.62 -7.52
N GLU A 125 -26.06 9.16 -6.87
CA GLU A 125 -26.27 10.60 -6.75
C GLU A 125 -26.73 10.93 -5.32
N ALA A 126 -26.37 12.12 -4.85
CA ALA A 126 -26.86 12.68 -3.60
C ALA A 126 -26.97 14.20 -3.73
N THR A 127 -27.78 14.80 -2.86
CA THR A 127 -27.94 16.25 -2.78
C THR A 127 -27.39 16.76 -1.47
N ILE A 128 -26.51 17.75 -1.53
CA ILE A 128 -25.97 18.46 -0.37
C ILE A 128 -26.73 19.77 -0.25
N GLN A 129 -27.51 19.93 0.83
CA GLN A 129 -28.33 21.11 1.07
C GLN A 129 -27.47 22.37 1.25
N ALA A 130 -28.07 23.55 1.04
CA ALA A 130 -27.40 24.81 1.29
C ALA A 130 -26.91 24.88 2.76
N GLY A 131 -25.65 25.28 2.96
CA GLY A 131 -25.00 25.26 4.29
C GLY A 131 -24.49 23.88 4.74
N GLY A 132 -24.78 22.81 4.00
CA GLY A 132 -24.24 21.48 4.27
C GLY A 132 -22.75 21.35 3.94
N ALA A 133 -22.00 20.68 4.80
CA ALA A 133 -20.54 20.53 4.64
C ALA A 133 -20.12 19.44 3.62
N GLY A 134 -20.99 18.47 3.33
CA GLY A 134 -20.64 17.33 2.48
C GLY A 134 -21.69 16.21 2.44
N ALA A 135 -21.41 15.15 1.68
CA ALA A 135 -22.20 13.92 1.64
C ALA A 135 -21.32 12.68 1.33
N ASP A 136 -21.75 11.52 1.81
CA ASP A 136 -21.20 10.21 1.43
C ASP A 136 -22.05 9.59 0.31
N LEU A 137 -21.45 9.28 -0.83
CA LEU A 137 -22.10 8.58 -1.95
C LEU A 137 -21.61 7.15 -2.04
N THR A 138 -22.51 6.18 -1.93
CA THR A 138 -22.15 4.77 -2.09
C THR A 138 -22.57 4.25 -3.45
N VAL A 139 -21.60 3.84 -4.27
CA VAL A 139 -21.81 3.18 -5.55
C VAL A 139 -21.65 1.67 -5.38
N ARG A 140 -22.64 0.91 -5.85
CA ARG A 140 -22.56 -0.56 -5.90
C ARG A 140 -21.91 -0.99 -7.21
N VAL A 141 -20.90 -1.85 -7.12
CA VAL A 141 -20.16 -2.42 -8.25
C VAL A 141 -20.31 -3.93 -8.19
N ARG A 142 -21.21 -4.48 -9.04
CA ARG A 142 -21.45 -5.92 -9.13
C ARG A 142 -20.21 -6.61 -9.74
N GLY A 143 -19.82 -7.76 -9.20
CA GLY A 143 -18.63 -8.48 -9.68
C GLY A 143 -17.32 -7.69 -9.53
N ALA A 144 -17.22 -6.85 -8.49
CA ALA A 144 -16.04 -6.04 -8.25
C ALA A 144 -14.76 -6.89 -8.17
N LYS A 145 -13.79 -6.56 -9.03
CA LYS A 145 -12.46 -7.16 -9.05
C LYS A 145 -11.57 -6.45 -8.06
N LEU A 146 -10.89 -7.21 -7.21
CA LEU A 146 -10.06 -6.65 -6.16
C LEU A 146 -8.68 -6.27 -6.69
N TRP A 147 -8.15 -5.16 -6.20
CA TRP A 147 -6.76 -4.79 -6.36
C TRP A 147 -5.88 -5.69 -5.48
N THR A 148 -4.82 -6.21 -6.09
CA THR A 148 -3.74 -6.95 -5.44
C THR A 148 -2.43 -6.64 -6.15
N PRO A 149 -1.27 -6.97 -5.55
CA PRO A 149 0.02 -6.86 -6.25
C PRO A 149 0.13 -7.55 -7.61
N LEU A 150 -0.78 -8.49 -7.86
CA LEU A 150 -0.74 -9.43 -8.98
C LEU A 150 -1.83 -9.14 -10.01
N GLN A 151 -2.93 -8.61 -9.51
CA GLN A 151 -4.05 -8.13 -10.29
C GLN A 151 -4.35 -6.71 -9.83
N PRO A 152 -3.58 -5.73 -10.34
CA PRO A 152 -3.77 -4.31 -10.03
C PRO A 152 -5.02 -3.77 -10.73
N ASN A 153 -6.19 -4.31 -10.37
CA ASN A 153 -7.47 -3.90 -10.91
C ASN A 153 -7.79 -2.46 -10.48
N LEU A 154 -7.72 -1.54 -11.43
CA LEU A 154 -8.02 -0.12 -11.21
C LEU A 154 -9.35 0.25 -11.86
N TYR A 155 -10.17 0.95 -11.10
CA TYR A 155 -11.39 1.61 -11.53
C TYR A 155 -11.11 3.10 -11.73
N ARG A 156 -11.99 3.79 -12.46
CA ARG A 156 -11.99 5.25 -12.52
C ARG A 156 -13.26 5.79 -11.88
N ALA A 157 -13.10 6.70 -10.93
CA ALA A 157 -14.21 7.49 -10.39
C ALA A 157 -14.33 8.78 -11.20
N GLU A 158 -15.56 9.13 -11.56
CA GLU A 158 -15.95 10.38 -12.21
C GLU A 158 -17.02 11.04 -11.34
N LEU A 159 -16.67 12.13 -10.67
CA LEU A 159 -17.54 12.89 -9.79
C LEU A 159 -17.91 14.21 -10.46
N THR A 160 -19.17 14.62 -10.36
CA THR A 160 -19.64 15.90 -10.89
C THR A 160 -20.57 16.56 -9.89
N GLY A 161 -20.26 17.81 -9.52
CA GLY A 161 -21.12 18.66 -8.69
C GLY A 161 -21.88 19.66 -9.56
N ARG A 162 -23.17 19.83 -9.28
CA ARG A 162 -24.07 20.76 -9.99
C ARG A 162 -24.87 21.62 -9.01
N LEU A 163 -25.01 22.91 -9.33
CA LEU A 163 -25.93 23.84 -8.68
C LEU A 163 -27.03 24.16 -9.70
N GLY A 164 -28.20 23.54 -9.54
CA GLY A 164 -29.23 23.53 -10.58
C GLY A 164 -28.70 22.92 -11.88
N PRO A 165 -28.87 23.57 -13.05
CA PRO A 165 -28.35 23.07 -14.32
C PRO A 165 -26.83 23.26 -14.50
N LYS A 166 -26.21 24.16 -13.72
CA LYS A 166 -24.80 24.54 -13.89
C LYS A 166 -23.88 23.51 -13.22
N ILE A 167 -22.87 23.05 -13.95
CA ILE A 167 -21.78 22.25 -13.37
C ILE A 167 -20.84 23.19 -12.63
N CYS A 168 -20.61 22.90 -11.35
CA CYS A 168 -19.71 23.66 -10.50
C CYS A 168 -18.30 23.07 -10.51
N ASP A 169 -18.19 21.74 -10.56
CA ASP A 169 -16.89 21.06 -10.51
C ASP A 169 -16.97 19.63 -11.08
N ARG A 170 -15.83 19.12 -11.54
CA ARG A 170 -15.63 17.75 -11.98
C ARG A 170 -14.29 17.24 -11.48
N VAL A 171 -14.33 16.09 -10.80
CA VAL A 171 -13.13 15.41 -10.30
C VAL A 171 -13.11 14.00 -10.84
N ALA A 172 -11.95 13.55 -11.30
CA ALA A 172 -11.76 12.17 -11.69
C ALA A 172 -10.41 11.63 -11.21
N PHE A 173 -10.42 10.40 -10.72
CA PHE A 173 -9.22 9.73 -10.24
C PHE A 173 -9.36 8.21 -10.36
N ARG A 174 -8.24 7.52 -10.32
CA ARG A 174 -8.20 6.05 -10.30
C ARG A 174 -8.19 5.54 -8.87
N PHE A 175 -8.76 4.36 -8.67
CA PHE A 175 -8.73 3.69 -7.38
C PHE A 175 -8.79 2.18 -7.54
N GLY A 176 -8.32 1.45 -6.53
CA GLY A 176 -8.36 -0.01 -6.49
C GLY A 176 -9.14 -0.51 -5.29
N MET A 177 -10.00 -1.51 -5.50
CA MET A 177 -10.78 -2.10 -4.40
C MET A 177 -9.95 -3.11 -3.65
N ARG A 178 -9.54 -2.79 -2.42
CA ARG A 178 -8.83 -3.73 -1.54
C ARG A 178 -9.12 -3.46 -0.08
N ARG A 179 -8.96 -4.48 0.75
CA ARG A 179 -8.98 -4.37 2.21
C ARG A 179 -7.67 -4.88 2.79
N ILE A 180 -6.92 -3.99 3.44
CA ILE A 180 -5.81 -4.36 4.31
C ILE A 180 -6.30 -4.28 5.75
N HIS A 181 -6.01 -5.30 6.56
CA HIS A 181 -6.28 -5.26 8.00
C HIS A 181 -5.31 -6.15 8.76
N VAL A 182 -5.19 -5.93 10.07
CA VAL A 182 -4.39 -6.74 10.97
C VAL A 182 -5.32 -7.63 11.79
N ARG A 183 -5.03 -8.94 11.85
CA ARG A 183 -5.76 -9.89 12.70
C ARG A 183 -4.77 -10.78 13.43
N ARG A 184 -4.78 -10.74 14.77
CA ARG A 184 -3.87 -11.52 15.64
C ARG A 184 -2.39 -11.30 15.26
N GLY A 185 -1.97 -10.04 15.19
CA GLY A 185 -0.60 -9.66 14.88
C GLY A 185 -0.17 -9.83 13.41
N ARG A 186 -1.04 -10.35 12.52
CA ARG A 186 -0.71 -10.63 11.13
C ARG A 186 -1.48 -9.75 10.17
N TYR A 187 -0.78 -9.17 9.20
CA TYR A 187 -1.37 -8.42 8.10
C TYR A 187 -2.17 -9.34 7.18
N ARG A 188 -3.26 -8.81 6.63
CA ARG A 188 -4.09 -9.50 5.66
C ARG A 188 -4.50 -8.57 4.53
N LEU A 189 -4.35 -9.02 3.29
CA LEU A 189 -4.88 -8.38 2.09
C LEU A 189 -6.07 -9.20 1.58
N ASN A 190 -7.24 -8.58 1.50
CA ASN A 190 -8.47 -9.21 1.01
C ASN A 190 -8.79 -10.53 1.74
N GLY A 191 -8.53 -10.57 3.06
CA GLY A 191 -8.75 -11.75 3.90
C GLY A 191 -7.57 -12.73 3.99
N LYS A 192 -6.59 -12.63 3.09
CA LYS A 192 -5.46 -13.57 3.00
C LYS A 192 -4.24 -13.07 3.73
N PRO A 193 -3.41 -13.94 4.32
CA PRO A 193 -2.15 -13.53 4.95
C PRO A 193 -1.28 -12.72 3.99
N LEU A 194 -0.83 -11.56 4.46
CA LEU A 194 0.04 -10.65 3.72
C LEU A 194 1.43 -10.66 4.36
N TRP A 195 2.44 -10.96 3.55
CA TRP A 195 3.84 -10.83 3.92
C TRP A 195 4.44 -9.70 3.11
N PHE A 196 4.92 -8.67 3.79
CA PHE A 196 5.66 -7.58 3.19
C PHE A 196 7.10 -8.05 2.95
N ARG A 197 7.51 -8.10 1.69
CA ARG A 197 8.86 -8.42 1.24
C ARG A 197 9.33 -7.19 0.49
N GLY A 198 10.13 -6.37 1.14
CA GLY A 198 10.45 -5.05 0.61
C GLY A 198 11.83 -4.57 0.95
N SER A 199 12.14 -3.40 0.39
CA SER A 199 13.34 -2.60 0.64
C SER A 199 12.93 -1.16 0.96
N ASN A 200 13.90 -0.33 1.36
CA ASN A 200 13.70 1.11 1.49
C ASN A 200 13.92 1.80 0.15
N LEU A 201 13.12 2.84 -0.11
CA LEU A 201 13.33 3.86 -1.13
C LEU A 201 13.87 5.09 -0.40
N VAL A 202 15.16 5.37 -0.54
CA VAL A 202 15.80 6.53 0.07
C VAL A 202 15.84 7.66 -0.96
N PHE A 203 15.07 8.72 -0.71
CA PHE A 203 14.93 9.84 -1.65
C PHE A 203 16.08 10.85 -1.54
N GLU A 204 16.86 10.80 -0.46
CA GLU A 204 17.80 11.85 -0.06
C GLU A 204 19.11 11.89 -0.89
N TRP A 205 19.39 10.87 -1.73
CA TRP A 205 20.70 10.74 -2.38
C TRP A 205 20.78 11.18 -3.84
N GLN A 206 19.67 11.42 -4.56
CA GLN A 206 19.70 11.94 -5.93
C GLN A 206 18.41 12.68 -6.33
N TRP A 207 18.37 13.98 -6.09
CA TRP A 207 17.50 14.91 -6.83
C TRP A 207 18.31 16.15 -7.21
N GLY A 208 18.28 16.58 -8.47
CA GLY A 208 18.67 17.95 -8.82
C GLY A 208 19.69 18.18 -9.94
N GLY A 209 20.16 17.14 -10.64
CA GLY A 209 20.81 17.36 -11.94
C GLY A 209 19.77 17.61 -13.04
N PRO A 210 20.00 18.51 -14.02
CA PRO A 210 19.13 18.65 -15.18
C PRO A 210 19.08 17.28 -15.91
N GLY A 211 17.96 16.57 -15.80
CA GLY A 211 17.78 15.23 -16.37
C GLY A 211 17.56 14.06 -15.40
N GLY A 212 17.45 14.31 -14.08
CA GLY A 212 17.18 13.34 -13.01
C GLY A 212 16.85 11.89 -13.41
N ILE A 213 17.84 11.00 -13.21
CA ILE A 213 17.89 9.59 -13.67
C ILE A 213 16.62 8.79 -13.30
N PHE A 214 16.01 9.06 -12.15
CA PHE A 214 14.89 8.27 -11.64
C PHE A 214 13.54 8.54 -12.32
N ASN A 215 13.35 9.68 -12.99
CA ASN A 215 12.03 9.99 -13.54
C ASN A 215 11.75 9.29 -14.89
N ARG A 216 12.78 8.86 -15.63
CA ARG A 216 12.59 8.16 -16.91
C ARG A 216 12.30 6.67 -16.78
N ASN A 217 12.60 6.05 -15.63
CA ASN A 217 12.54 4.59 -15.46
C ASN A 217 11.97 4.13 -14.11
N VAL A 218 11.06 4.89 -13.50
CA VAL A 218 10.40 4.55 -12.22
C VAL A 218 9.87 3.11 -12.23
N LYS A 219 9.17 2.71 -13.29
CA LYS A 219 8.65 1.34 -13.44
C LYS A 219 9.75 0.28 -13.39
N ARG A 220 10.88 0.50 -14.07
CA ARG A 220 11.97 -0.48 -14.11
C ARG A 220 12.47 -0.78 -12.69
N TYR A 221 12.73 0.25 -11.90
CA TYR A 221 13.25 0.09 -10.55
C TYR A 221 12.17 -0.40 -9.57
N LEU A 222 11.05 0.34 -9.51
CA LEU A 222 9.98 0.11 -8.55
C LEU A 222 9.25 -1.20 -8.80
N ILE A 223 9.20 -1.67 -10.05
CA ILE A 223 8.41 -2.84 -10.44
C ILE A 223 9.32 -3.96 -10.96
N ASP A 224 10.04 -3.74 -12.05
CA ASP A 224 10.67 -4.84 -12.78
C ASP A 224 11.83 -5.46 -11.98
N GLU A 225 12.73 -4.63 -11.44
CA GLU A 225 13.86 -5.07 -10.63
C GLU A 225 13.40 -5.61 -9.27
N ALA A 226 12.46 -4.92 -8.61
CA ALA A 226 11.83 -5.39 -7.37
C ALA A 226 11.21 -6.79 -7.53
N ARG A 227 10.48 -7.03 -8.63
CA ARG A 227 9.90 -8.34 -8.94
C ARG A 227 10.96 -9.39 -9.27
N ARG A 228 12.08 -9.00 -9.90
CA ARG A 228 13.24 -9.90 -10.07
C ARG A 228 13.84 -10.33 -8.73
N MET A 229 13.59 -9.62 -7.64
CA MET A 229 13.96 -10.01 -6.27
C MET A 229 12.78 -10.60 -5.46
N ASN A 230 11.60 -10.77 -6.07
CA ASN A 230 10.38 -11.22 -5.41
C ASN A 230 9.88 -10.27 -4.30
N LEU A 231 10.21 -8.99 -4.41
CA LEU A 231 9.69 -7.94 -3.56
C LEU A 231 8.26 -7.58 -4.00
N ASN A 232 7.44 -7.20 -3.03
CA ASN A 232 6.06 -6.76 -3.23
C ASN A 232 5.75 -5.45 -2.50
N CYS A 233 6.73 -4.87 -1.79
CA CYS A 233 6.58 -3.55 -1.21
C CYS A 233 7.88 -2.76 -1.18
N PHE A 234 7.74 -1.45 -1.03
CA PHE A 234 8.80 -0.56 -0.59
C PHE A 234 8.34 0.29 0.58
N ARG A 235 9.27 0.68 1.44
CA ARG A 235 9.08 1.75 2.41
C ARG A 235 9.73 3.01 1.87
N THR A 236 9.04 4.15 1.94
CA THR A 236 9.68 5.42 1.61
C THR A 236 10.45 5.97 2.81
N HIS A 237 11.62 6.53 2.58
CA HIS A 237 12.48 7.09 3.62
C HIS A 237 13.00 8.47 3.15
N THR A 238 12.60 9.59 3.73
CA THR A 238 11.70 9.82 4.91
C THR A 238 10.45 10.62 4.56
N ILE A 239 9.97 10.56 3.33
CA ILE A 239 8.81 11.33 2.85
C ILE A 239 7.91 10.46 1.96
N PRO A 240 6.60 10.73 1.81
CA PRO A 240 5.78 9.97 0.88
C PRO A 240 6.29 10.17 -0.55
N PRO A 241 6.16 9.16 -1.42
CA PRO A 241 6.65 9.29 -2.78
C PRO A 241 5.78 10.27 -3.57
N PRO A 242 6.29 10.84 -4.68
CA PRO A 242 5.48 11.60 -5.62
C PRO A 242 4.27 10.79 -6.11
N ALA A 243 3.12 11.45 -6.33
CA ALA A 243 1.90 10.79 -6.78
C ALA A 243 2.10 9.98 -8.08
N GLN A 244 2.95 10.46 -8.99
CA GLN A 244 3.31 9.76 -10.23
C GLN A 244 3.95 8.39 -9.99
N TRP A 245 4.69 8.21 -8.89
CA TRP A 245 5.26 6.91 -8.53
C TRP A 245 4.20 5.98 -7.97
N LEU A 246 3.21 6.53 -7.24
CA LEU A 246 2.06 5.77 -6.77
C LEU A 246 1.15 5.37 -7.92
N ASP A 247 1.02 6.18 -8.97
CA ASP A 247 0.33 5.78 -10.20
C ASP A 247 0.96 4.53 -10.82
N VAL A 248 2.31 4.50 -10.93
CA VAL A 248 3.05 3.32 -11.40
C VAL A 248 2.87 2.13 -10.45
N ALA A 249 2.90 2.37 -9.14
CA ALA A 249 2.71 1.34 -8.12
C ALA A 249 1.29 0.75 -8.16
N ASP A 250 0.29 1.59 -8.35
CA ASP A 250 -1.12 1.22 -8.48
C ASP A 250 -1.35 0.36 -9.71
N GLU A 251 -0.82 0.77 -10.87
CA GLU A 251 -0.94 0.08 -12.16
C GLU A 251 -0.23 -1.27 -12.18
N HIS A 252 0.83 -1.41 -11.41
CA HIS A 252 1.69 -2.59 -11.43
C HIS A 252 1.70 -3.37 -10.12
N GLY A 253 0.84 -3.03 -9.17
CA GLY A 253 0.68 -3.82 -7.96
C GLY A 253 1.93 -3.82 -7.07
N MET A 254 2.58 -2.67 -6.90
CA MET A 254 3.58 -2.50 -5.87
C MET A 254 2.94 -1.85 -4.63
N MET A 255 3.21 -2.37 -3.45
CA MET A 255 2.73 -1.75 -2.21
C MET A 255 3.74 -0.75 -1.68
N ILE A 256 3.27 0.33 -1.10
CA ILE A 256 4.10 1.36 -0.50
C ILE A 256 3.75 1.51 0.98
N TRP A 257 4.77 1.49 1.82
CA TRP A 257 4.71 2.04 3.16
C TRP A 257 5.13 3.50 3.04
N ALA A 258 4.14 4.39 3.04
CA ALA A 258 4.34 5.81 2.85
C ALA A 258 4.68 6.44 4.19
N GLU A 259 5.93 6.86 4.32
CA GLU A 259 6.46 7.52 5.50
C GLU A 259 6.22 9.01 5.49
N LEU A 260 5.69 9.53 6.58
CA LEU A 260 5.47 10.95 6.75
C LEU A 260 6.79 11.66 7.11
N PRO A 261 6.96 12.93 6.73
CA PRO A 261 8.22 13.68 6.88
C PRO A 261 8.46 14.12 8.33
N VAL A 262 8.58 13.14 9.22
CA VAL A 262 8.84 13.32 10.65
C VAL A 262 10.04 12.45 11.03
N LEU A 263 11.22 12.93 10.65
CA LEU A 263 12.51 12.27 10.90
C LEU A 263 13.16 12.81 12.18
N TYR A 264 13.49 11.90 13.10
CA TYR A 264 14.27 12.23 14.29
C TYR A 264 15.72 11.75 14.21
N ASN A 265 16.01 10.65 13.50
CA ASN A 265 17.36 10.07 13.36
C ASN A 265 18.05 9.90 14.73
N ASN A 266 17.28 9.46 15.73
CA ASN A 266 17.69 9.37 17.12
C ASN A 266 18.28 10.67 17.71
N ARG A 267 17.91 11.85 17.22
CA ARG A 267 18.36 13.16 17.73
C ARG A 267 17.36 13.75 18.71
N ASN A 268 17.90 14.40 19.74
CA ASN A 268 17.15 15.33 20.56
C ASN A 268 17.37 16.75 20.03
N PHE A 269 16.36 17.33 19.39
CA PHE A 269 16.39 18.69 18.83
C PHE A 269 16.37 19.80 19.90
N LYS A 270 16.23 19.45 21.19
CA LYS A 270 16.22 20.37 22.33
C LYS A 270 15.16 21.48 22.23
N PHE A 271 14.00 21.18 21.64
CA PHE A 271 12.87 22.10 21.63
C PHE A 271 12.47 22.51 23.05
N THR A 272 12.29 23.79 23.28
CA THR A 272 11.50 24.30 24.41
C THR A 272 10.04 23.82 24.28
N PRO A 273 9.25 23.83 25.37
CA PRO A 273 7.84 23.45 25.29
C PRO A 273 7.03 24.23 24.23
N ALA A 274 7.32 25.53 24.06
CA ALA A 274 6.63 26.36 23.07
C ALA A 274 7.00 25.99 21.62
N GLU A 275 8.29 25.78 21.35
CA GLU A 275 8.76 25.34 20.03
C GLU A 275 8.21 23.96 19.68
N PHE A 276 8.13 23.07 20.67
CA PHE A 276 7.57 21.73 20.48
C PHE A 276 6.10 21.77 20.08
N GLU A 277 5.28 22.64 20.68
CA GLU A 277 3.87 22.80 20.31
C GLU A 277 3.71 23.31 18.87
N VAL A 278 4.54 24.27 18.45
CA VAL A 278 4.56 24.77 17.06
C VAL A 278 4.94 23.64 16.11
N PHE A 279 6.07 22.98 16.35
CA PHE A 279 6.53 21.85 15.56
C PHE A 279 5.46 20.76 15.45
N HIS A 280 4.84 20.38 16.58
CA HIS A 280 3.81 19.35 16.63
C HIS A 280 2.58 19.69 15.80
N LYS A 281 2.07 20.92 15.92
CA LYS A 281 0.94 21.40 15.11
C LYS A 281 1.24 21.29 13.62
N HIS A 282 2.42 21.75 13.19
CA HIS A 282 2.77 21.76 11.77
C HIS A 282 3.06 20.37 11.22
N ALA A 283 3.71 19.50 11.99
CA ALA A 283 3.90 18.09 11.62
C ALA A 283 2.56 17.38 11.39
N LEU A 284 1.56 17.63 12.24
CA LEU A 284 0.20 17.09 12.07
C LEU A 284 -0.49 17.62 10.81
N LEU A 285 -0.41 18.93 10.57
CA LEU A 285 -1.02 19.57 9.40
C LEU A 285 -0.40 19.03 8.10
N ASP A 286 0.93 18.93 8.05
CA ASP A 286 1.62 18.41 6.87
C ASP A 286 1.32 16.92 6.65
N SER A 287 1.34 16.12 7.72
CA SER A 287 0.94 14.71 7.71
C SER A 287 -0.47 14.51 7.16
N ALA A 288 -1.43 15.32 7.61
CA ALA A 288 -2.80 15.29 7.10
C ALA A 288 -2.87 15.70 5.63
N GLY A 289 -2.09 16.71 5.22
CA GLY A 289 -1.96 17.13 3.83
C GLY A 289 -1.46 15.99 2.93
N TRP A 290 -0.45 15.24 3.37
CA TRP A 290 0.05 14.07 2.65
C TRP A 290 -0.98 12.95 2.54
N VAL A 291 -1.63 12.59 3.64
CA VAL A 291 -2.62 11.51 3.63
C VAL A 291 -3.79 11.87 2.73
N THR A 292 -4.34 13.08 2.83
CA THR A 292 -5.49 13.51 2.01
C THR A 292 -5.18 13.54 0.51
N LYS A 293 -3.94 13.84 0.13
CA LYS A 293 -3.49 13.82 -1.27
C LYS A 293 -3.39 12.40 -1.82
N LEU A 294 -2.94 11.42 -1.02
CA LEU A 294 -2.52 10.12 -1.54
C LEU A 294 -3.41 8.94 -1.11
N TRP A 295 -4.38 9.13 -0.20
CA TRP A 295 -5.20 8.05 0.38
C TRP A 295 -6.02 7.21 -0.62
N ASN A 296 -6.21 7.70 -1.84
CA ASN A 296 -6.98 7.04 -2.89
C ASN A 296 -6.13 6.04 -3.68
N HIS A 297 -4.79 6.12 -3.56
CA HIS A 297 -3.87 5.17 -4.17
C HIS A 297 -4.00 3.80 -3.47
N PRO A 298 -4.48 2.75 -4.17
CA PRO A 298 -4.58 1.42 -3.59
C PRO A 298 -3.23 0.82 -3.17
N SER A 299 -2.13 1.25 -3.80
CA SER A 299 -0.76 0.85 -3.50
C SER A 299 -0.28 1.28 -2.12
N VAL A 300 -0.79 2.40 -1.58
CA VAL A 300 -0.47 2.81 -0.21
C VAL A 300 -1.08 1.79 0.75
N ALA A 301 -0.21 0.95 1.29
CA ALA A 301 -0.58 -0.18 2.13
C ALA A 301 -0.49 0.14 3.62
N MET A 302 0.39 1.09 3.97
CA MET A 302 0.68 1.49 5.33
C MET A 302 1.14 2.95 5.35
N TRP A 303 0.74 3.68 6.37
CA TRP A 303 1.31 4.98 6.71
C TRP A 303 2.28 4.80 7.87
N VAL A 304 3.52 5.23 7.67
CA VAL A 304 4.57 5.24 8.69
C VAL A 304 4.64 6.65 9.26
N LEU A 305 4.46 6.80 10.58
CA LEU A 305 4.23 8.10 11.18
C LEU A 305 5.51 8.89 11.44
N SER A 306 6.57 8.18 11.84
CA SER A 306 7.90 8.73 12.10
C SER A 306 8.98 7.69 11.84
N ASN A 307 10.23 8.17 11.73
CA ASN A 307 11.41 7.34 11.67
C ASN A 307 12.40 7.68 12.79
N GLU A 308 12.83 6.64 13.51
CA GLU A 308 13.90 6.69 14.50
C GLU A 308 13.67 7.77 15.56
N SER A 309 12.43 7.84 16.05
CA SER A 309 12.17 8.56 17.30
C SER A 309 12.88 7.82 18.44
N ARG A 310 13.64 8.52 19.28
CA ARG A 310 14.26 7.91 20.47
C ARG A 310 13.19 7.59 21.50
N ASP A 311 13.21 6.38 22.06
CA ASP A 311 12.24 5.87 23.03
C ASP A 311 10.81 5.81 22.45
N ASP A 312 10.06 4.72 22.67
CA ASP A 312 8.67 4.53 22.22
C ASP A 312 7.74 5.62 22.84
N ASN A 313 7.85 6.85 22.34
CA ASN A 313 7.50 8.05 23.08
C ASN A 313 5.99 8.22 23.27
N LYS A 314 5.63 9.05 24.26
CA LYS A 314 4.28 9.67 24.41
C LYS A 314 3.78 10.34 23.11
N TRP A 315 4.66 10.60 22.14
CA TRP A 315 4.32 11.06 20.80
C TRP A 315 3.53 10.02 20.00
N GLU A 316 4.03 8.78 19.97
CA GLU A 316 3.54 7.69 19.12
C GLU A 316 2.38 6.92 19.75
N SER A 317 2.25 7.04 21.07
CA SER A 317 1.16 6.50 21.87
C SER A 317 0.19 7.56 22.41
N GLY A 318 0.41 8.84 22.06
CA GLY A 318 -0.35 9.97 22.60
C GLY A 318 -0.95 10.88 21.54
N PRO A 319 -1.03 12.21 21.76
CA PRO A 319 -1.89 13.10 20.99
C PRO A 319 -1.61 13.14 19.48
N PHE A 320 -0.37 12.89 19.04
CA PHE A 320 -0.04 12.86 17.61
C PHE A 320 -0.73 11.68 16.92
N TYR A 321 -0.45 10.46 17.39
CA TYR A 321 -1.09 9.24 16.89
C TYR A 321 -2.60 9.31 17.04
N GLU A 322 -3.12 9.71 18.20
CA GLU A 322 -4.57 9.81 18.43
C GLU A 322 -5.22 10.84 17.50
N ARG A 323 -4.59 12.00 17.24
CA ARG A 323 -5.11 13.00 16.33
C ARG A 323 -5.02 12.56 14.88
N LEU A 324 -3.89 12.04 14.42
CA LEU A 324 -3.74 11.61 13.03
C LEU A 324 -4.59 10.37 12.74
N ALA A 325 -4.56 9.35 13.61
CA ALA A 325 -5.48 8.21 13.52
C ALA A 325 -6.93 8.67 13.63
N GLY A 326 -7.22 9.62 14.53
CA GLY A 326 -8.51 10.28 14.66
C GLY A 326 -8.95 10.97 13.38
N MET A 327 -8.07 11.67 12.67
CA MET A 327 -8.36 12.33 11.39
C MET A 327 -8.62 11.28 10.30
N VAL A 328 -7.75 10.30 10.14
CA VAL A 328 -7.91 9.22 9.16
C VAL A 328 -9.22 8.45 9.40
N VAL A 329 -9.51 8.10 10.65
CA VAL A 329 -10.75 7.40 11.05
C VAL A 329 -11.98 8.32 10.96
N ALA A 330 -11.88 9.60 11.34
CA ALA A 330 -12.97 10.58 11.24
C ALA A 330 -13.38 10.81 9.79
N HIS A 331 -12.41 10.79 8.87
CA HIS A 331 -12.65 10.79 7.44
C HIS A 331 -13.15 9.43 6.90
N GLY A 332 -13.36 8.42 7.75
CA GLY A 332 -13.94 7.14 7.39
C GLY A 332 -12.97 6.17 6.73
N PHE A 333 -11.66 6.50 6.72
CA PHE A 333 -10.64 5.69 6.09
C PHE A 333 -10.17 4.59 7.04
N ASN A 334 -10.22 3.35 6.56
CA ASN A 334 -9.56 2.23 7.22
C ASN A 334 -8.11 2.18 6.73
N ALA A 335 -7.19 2.77 7.50
CA ALA A 335 -5.77 2.73 7.22
C ALA A 335 -5.04 1.82 8.22
N VAL A 336 -3.89 1.29 7.79
CA VAL A 336 -2.92 0.68 8.68
C VAL A 336 -1.88 1.75 9.00
N LEU A 337 -1.73 2.07 10.28
CA LEU A 337 -0.74 3.01 10.77
C LEU A 337 0.37 2.24 11.47
N LYS A 338 1.62 2.64 11.23
CA LYS A 338 2.79 2.14 11.94
C LYS A 338 3.42 3.31 12.71
N PRO A 339 3.44 3.25 14.06
CA PRO A 339 3.85 4.37 14.92
C PRO A 339 5.30 4.79 14.69
N ASP A 340 6.24 3.85 14.72
CA ASP A 340 7.64 4.06 14.35
C ASP A 340 8.09 3.04 13.31
N ALA A 341 9.05 3.42 12.47
CA ALA A 341 9.76 2.50 11.60
C ALA A 341 11.27 2.49 11.85
N TRP A 342 11.71 1.77 12.86
CA TRP A 342 13.11 1.36 12.96
C TRP A 342 13.54 0.43 11.82
N CYS A 343 14.62 0.81 11.10
CA CYS A 343 15.28 0.01 10.07
C CYS A 343 16.73 -0.27 10.47
N ALA A 344 16.97 -1.42 11.08
CA ALA A 344 18.30 -2.03 11.12
C ALA A 344 18.16 -3.51 10.80
N SER A 345 18.19 -3.86 9.50
CA SER A 345 18.54 -5.18 8.93
C SER A 345 17.96 -6.47 9.56
N HIS A 346 16.97 -6.40 10.44
CA HIS A 346 16.29 -7.57 11.00
C HIS A 346 15.00 -7.81 10.23
N VAL A 347 15.09 -8.80 9.34
CA VAL A 347 13.98 -9.40 8.62
C VAL A 347 12.89 -9.78 9.65
N ALA A 348 11.77 -9.06 9.60
CA ALA A 348 10.53 -9.43 10.25
C ALA A 348 10.54 -9.51 11.79
N ASP A 349 10.75 -8.39 12.49
CA ASP A 349 10.21 -8.27 13.85
C ASP A 349 9.40 -6.98 14.02
N HIS A 350 8.09 -7.19 14.04
CA HIS A 350 7.12 -6.63 14.97
C HIS A 350 5.77 -7.17 14.49
N CYS A 351 5.52 -8.45 14.80
CA CYS A 351 4.16 -8.91 14.99
C CYS A 351 3.53 -7.92 15.98
N VAL A 352 2.56 -7.16 15.49
CA VAL A 352 1.84 -6.12 16.22
C VAL A 352 1.44 -6.65 17.61
N LYS A 353 2.16 -6.23 18.66
CA LYS A 353 1.70 -6.28 20.05
C LYS A 353 0.59 -5.24 20.23
N HIS A 354 -0.56 -5.44 19.55
CA HIS A 354 -1.81 -4.81 19.99
C HIS A 354 -2.68 -5.89 20.63
N LYS A 355 -2.42 -6.14 21.91
CA LYS A 355 -3.47 -6.59 22.81
C LYS A 355 -4.51 -5.45 22.89
N ASN A 356 -5.65 -5.61 22.22
CA ASN A 356 -6.95 -5.09 22.66
C ASN A 356 -7.19 -3.57 22.86
N GLU A 357 -6.77 -2.67 21.95
CA GLU A 357 -7.10 -1.23 22.12
C GLU A 357 -8.20 -0.65 21.20
N SER A 358 -8.61 -1.35 20.14
CA SER A 358 -9.66 -0.83 19.23
C SER A 358 -11.05 -0.70 19.88
N LYS A 359 -11.32 -1.48 20.94
CA LYS A 359 -12.55 -1.33 21.75
C LYS A 359 -12.47 -0.16 22.74
N SER A 360 -11.26 0.17 23.23
CA SER A 360 -11.02 1.24 24.20
C SER A 360 -11.23 2.63 23.57
N VAL A 361 -10.62 2.87 22.40
CA VAL A 361 -10.68 4.17 21.70
C VAL A 361 -12.10 4.48 21.22
N ARG A 362 -12.82 3.52 20.64
CA ARG A 362 -14.24 3.69 20.25
C ARG A 362 -15.14 4.00 21.44
N ARG A 363 -14.85 3.44 22.61
CA ARG A 363 -15.66 3.62 23.84
C ARG A 363 -15.34 4.95 24.53
N LYS A 364 -14.08 5.39 24.51
CA LYS A 364 -13.65 6.72 24.99
C LYS A 364 -14.21 7.86 24.11
N LEU A 365 -14.19 7.71 22.79
CA LEU A 365 -14.75 8.71 21.87
C LEU A 365 -16.29 8.80 21.97
N LYS A 366 -17.00 7.66 22.14
CA LYS A 366 -18.45 7.68 22.39
C LYS A 366 -18.81 8.35 23.73
N LYS A 367 -18.04 8.16 24.80
CA LYS A 367 -18.27 8.80 26.10
C LYS A 367 -18.06 10.32 26.06
N LYS A 368 -17.07 10.82 25.31
CA LYS A 368 -16.85 12.27 25.14
C LYS A 368 -17.95 12.94 24.31
N ALA A 369 -18.54 12.24 23.35
CA ALA A 369 -19.66 12.78 22.55
C ALA A 369 -20.96 12.93 23.35
N THR A 370 -21.19 12.10 24.38
CA THR A 370 -22.37 12.21 25.25
C THR A 370 -22.18 13.13 26.46
N SER A 371 -20.95 13.43 26.87
CA SER A 371 -20.69 14.32 28.01
C SER A 371 -20.68 15.82 27.67
N GLY A 372 -20.69 16.19 26.38
CA GLY A 372 -20.67 17.59 25.92
C GLY A 372 -22.03 18.31 25.93
N ARG A 373 -23.08 17.74 26.53
CA ARG A 373 -24.44 18.31 26.57
C ARG A 373 -24.89 18.79 27.95
N LYS A 374 -24.00 18.82 28.94
CA LYS A 374 -24.24 19.46 30.24
C LYS A 374 -22.98 20.16 30.72
N ARG A 375 -22.86 21.43 30.36
CA ARG A 375 -22.47 22.57 31.22
C ARG A 375 -22.55 23.84 30.40
#